data_AF-A0A836PR41-F1
#
_entry.id   AF-A0A836PR41-F1
#
_cell.length_a   1.000
_cell.length_b   1.000
_cell.length_c   1.000
_cell.angle_alpha   90.00
_cell.angle_beta   90.00
_cell.angle_gamma   90.00
#
_symmetry.space_group_name_H-M   'P 1'
#
loop_
_entity.id
_entity.type
_entity.pdbx_description
1 polymer ?
#
loop_
_entity_poly.entity_id
_entity_poly.type
_entity_poly.pdbx_seq_one_letter_code
_entity_poly.pdbx_strand_id
1 'polypeptide(L)'
;TTYNNSAPANTDANCPEGVPATSENGWYSIDYSVASTQTTYTLRATPQNGQANDGKCMIFTLNQAGLRTHSGTAADVSDCW
;
A
#
# COMPACT_ATOMS: atom_id res chain seq x y z
N THR A 1 -20.01 18.70 -6.36
CA THR A 1 -19.28 18.27 -7.57
C THR A 1 -18.00 19.09 -7.60
N THR A 2 -16.82 18.63 -7.23
CA THR A 2 -16.20 17.30 -7.20
C THR A 2 -15.01 17.41 -6.24
N TYR A 3 -14.89 16.55 -5.22
CA TYR A 3 -13.63 16.44 -4.45
C TYR A 3 -12.71 15.48 -5.21
N ASN A 4 -11.68 16.05 -5.83
CA ASN A 4 -10.61 15.33 -6.49
C ASN A 4 -9.41 15.34 -5.55
N ASN A 5 -9.26 14.28 -4.76
CA ASN A 5 -8.02 14.01 -4.05
C ASN A 5 -7.69 12.53 -4.23
N SER A 6 -6.68 12.27 -5.04
CA SER A 6 -6.24 10.94 -5.50
C SER A 6 -5.66 10.04 -4.40
N ALA A 7 -5.73 10.47 -3.14
CA ALA A 7 -5.73 9.64 -1.93
C ALA A 7 -6.37 10.50 -0.83
N PRO A 8 -7.36 10.04 -0.04
CA PRO A 8 -7.86 10.85 1.06
C PRO A 8 -6.70 11.12 2.02
N ALA A 9 -6.32 12.40 2.16
CA ALA A 9 -5.39 12.84 3.19
C ALA A 9 -5.93 12.35 4.54
N ASN A 10 -5.08 11.69 5.33
CA ASN A 10 -5.45 11.25 6.66
C ASN A 10 -5.81 12.49 7.49
N THR A 11 -7.09 12.71 7.77
CA THR A 11 -7.54 13.79 8.66
C THR A 11 -7.45 13.39 10.14
N ASP A 12 -6.88 12.23 10.45
CA ASP A 12 -6.56 11.84 11.83
C ASP A 12 -5.34 12.64 12.30
N ALA A 13 -5.57 13.56 13.24
CA ALA A 13 -4.55 14.42 13.86
C ALA A 13 -3.46 13.63 14.61
N ASN A 14 -3.61 12.31 14.80
CA ASN A 14 -2.62 11.42 15.38
C ASN A 14 -1.85 10.58 14.34
N CYS A 15 -2.19 10.65 13.06
CA CYS A 15 -1.32 10.10 12.02
C CYS A 15 -0.11 11.01 11.89
N PRO A 16 1.14 10.51 12.03
CA PRO A 16 2.31 11.32 11.76
C PRO A 16 2.17 11.95 10.38
N GLU A 17 2.04 13.28 10.33
CA GLU A 17 2.11 13.98 9.05
C GLU A 17 3.48 13.67 8.43
N GLY A 18 3.49 13.16 7.20
CA GLY A 18 4.72 12.82 6.50
C GLY A 18 5.05 11.33 6.39
N VAL A 19 4.12 10.40 6.59
CA VAL A 19 4.30 9.04 6.04
C VAL A 19 4.48 9.18 4.52
N PRO A 20 5.65 8.80 3.96
CA PRO A 20 5.88 8.97 2.54
C PRO A 20 4.84 8.16 1.76
N ALA A 21 4.15 8.80 0.80
CA ALA A 21 3.28 8.13 -0.15
C ALA A 21 4.06 7.22 -1.12
N THR A 22 5.38 7.11 -0.95
CA THR A 22 6.29 6.32 -1.78
C THR A 22 7.39 5.69 -0.95
N SER A 23 7.86 4.49 -1.32
CA SER A 23 9.06 3.87 -0.74
C SER A 23 10.30 4.77 -0.90
N GLU A 24 11.37 4.52 -0.13
CA GLU A 24 12.60 5.32 -0.05
C GLU A 24 13.22 5.66 -1.41
N ASN A 25 13.09 4.77 -2.40
CA ASN A 25 13.63 4.93 -3.75
C ASN A 25 12.55 5.14 -4.82
N GLY A 26 11.30 5.40 -4.44
CA GLY A 26 10.19 5.63 -5.37
C GLY A 26 9.78 4.41 -6.21
N TRP A 27 10.14 3.19 -5.80
CA TRP A 27 9.75 1.95 -6.49
C TRP A 27 8.32 1.51 -6.20
N TYR A 28 7.74 1.98 -5.10
CA TYR A 28 6.36 1.71 -4.75
C TYR A 28 5.66 3.01 -4.34
N SER A 29 4.41 3.16 -4.75
CA SER A 29 3.46 4.09 -4.16
C SER A 29 2.75 3.37 -3.01
N ILE A 30 2.69 4.01 -1.83
CA ILE A 30 2.12 3.45 -0.61
C ILE A 30 0.79 4.16 -0.33
N ASP A 31 -0.26 3.36 -0.22
CA ASP A 31 -1.59 3.81 0.18
C ASP A 31 -2.18 2.91 1.27
N TYR A 32 -3.22 3.38 1.93
CA TYR A 32 -3.90 2.61 2.95
C TYR A 32 -5.42 2.76 2.79
N SER A 33 -6.13 1.70 3.16
CA SER A 33 -7.58 1.71 3.32
C SER A 33 -7.94 1.42 4.77
N VAL A 34 -8.77 2.30 5.34
CA VAL A 34 -9.37 2.08 6.65
C VAL A 34 -10.84 1.78 6.46
N ALA A 35 -11.34 0.73 7.11
CA ALA A 35 -12.77 0.62 7.35
C ALA A 35 -13.14 1.72 8.36
N SER A 36 -14.14 2.54 8.04
CA SER A 36 -14.42 3.88 8.61
C SER A 36 -14.74 3.95 10.12
N THR A 37 -14.44 2.91 10.91
CA THR A 37 -14.70 2.84 12.36
C THR A 37 -13.75 1.92 13.15
N GLN A 38 -12.70 1.33 12.55
CA GLN A 38 -12.02 0.17 13.17
C GLN A 38 -10.48 0.24 13.17
N THR A 39 -9.87 -0.46 14.13
CA THR A 39 -8.45 -0.84 14.23
C THR A 39 -7.98 -1.76 13.09
N THR A 40 -8.80 -1.93 12.06
CA THR A 40 -8.53 -2.73 10.88
C THR A 40 -8.10 -1.83 9.74
N TYR A 41 -6.95 -2.14 9.15
CA TYR A 41 -6.40 -1.41 8.03
C TYR A 41 -5.81 -2.38 7.02
N THR A 42 -5.70 -1.95 5.77
CA THR A 42 -4.86 -2.61 4.77
C THR A 42 -3.95 -1.57 4.15
N LEU A 43 -2.65 -1.77 4.30
CA LEU A 43 -1.60 -1.07 3.57
C LEU A 43 -1.44 -1.73 2.20
N ARG A 44 -1.21 -0.92 1.18
CA ARG A 44 -0.95 -1.36 -0.18
C ARG A 44 0.29 -0.66 -0.72
N ALA A 45 1.20 -1.43 -1.30
CA ALA A 45 2.33 -0.92 -2.06
C ALA A 45 2.15 -1.28 -3.54
N THR A 46 1.93 -0.28 -4.37
CA THR A 46 1.73 -0.44 -5.82
C THR A 46 3.04 -0.14 -6.55
N PRO A 47 3.60 -1.07 -7.34
CA PRO A 47 4.90 -0.88 -7.97
C PRO A 47 4.89 0.28 -8.97
N GLN A 48 6.01 0.98 -9.05
CA GLN A 48 6.26 2.15 -9.88
C GLN A 48 7.60 1.95 -10.61
N ASN A 49 7.82 2.74 -11.67
CA ASN A 49 9.08 2.78 -12.38
C ASN A 49 9.57 1.38 -12.80
N GLY A 50 10.84 1.06 -12.61
CA GLY A 50 11.43 -0.25 -12.92
C GLY A 50 10.76 -1.41 -12.21
N GLN A 51 10.20 -1.19 -11.03
CA GLN A 51 9.50 -2.21 -10.25
C GLN A 51 8.15 -2.60 -10.86
N ALA A 52 7.56 -1.75 -11.72
CA ALA A 52 6.35 -2.10 -12.47
C ALA A 52 6.57 -3.28 -13.44
N ASN A 53 7.83 -3.63 -13.72
CA ASN A 53 8.18 -4.80 -14.52
C ASN A 53 8.39 -6.09 -13.69
N ASP A 54 8.30 -6.02 -12.36
CA ASP A 54 8.31 -7.20 -11.51
C ASP A 54 6.97 -7.92 -11.56
N GLY A 55 6.77 -8.70 -12.62
CA GLY A 55 5.59 -9.54 -12.80
C GLY A 55 5.45 -10.64 -11.74
N LYS A 56 6.52 -10.96 -11.00
CA LYS A 56 6.51 -12.03 -9.99
C LYS A 56 5.79 -11.59 -8.72
N CYS A 57 6.03 -10.37 -8.24
CA CYS A 57 5.48 -9.91 -6.97
C CYS A 57 4.42 -8.80 -7.12
N MET A 58 4.60 -7.87 -8.05
CA MET A 58 3.65 -6.78 -8.32
C MET A 58 3.21 -6.03 -7.05
N ILE A 59 1.91 -5.96 -6.76
CA ILE A 59 1.34 -5.19 -5.64
C ILE A 59 1.48 -5.99 -4.36
N PHE A 60 2.00 -5.36 -3.32
CA PHE A 60 2.03 -5.92 -1.95
C PHE A 60 0.88 -5.38 -1.11
N THR A 61 0.28 -6.22 -0.26
CA THR A 61 -0.63 -5.75 0.80
C THR A 61 -0.33 -6.34 2.17
N LEU A 62 -0.56 -5.54 3.22
CA LEU A 62 -0.40 -5.94 4.62
C LEU A 62 -1.59 -5.40 5.44
N ASN A 63 -2.22 -6.26 6.24
CA ASN A 63 -3.28 -5.82 7.15
C ASN A 63 -2.85 -5.81 8.63
N GLN A 64 -3.72 -5.31 9.51
CA GLN A 64 -3.47 -5.20 10.95
C GLN A 64 -3.18 -6.55 11.65
N ALA A 65 -3.60 -7.67 11.05
CA ALA A 65 -3.36 -9.02 11.59
C ALA A 65 -2.02 -9.59 11.12
N GLY A 66 -1.22 -8.84 10.36
CA GLY A 66 0.04 -9.30 9.79
C GLY A 66 -0.13 -10.16 8.54
N LEU A 67 -1.34 -10.24 7.96
CA LEU A 67 -1.57 -10.98 6.73
C LEU A 67 -0.89 -10.24 5.57
N ARG A 68 0.02 -10.95 4.90
CA ARG A 68 0.81 -10.49 3.77
C ARG A 68 0.27 -11.12 2.49
N THR A 69 0.12 -10.33 1.43
CA THR A 69 -0.26 -10.86 0.10
C THR A 69 0.49 -10.15 -1.01
N HIS A 70 0.54 -10.77 -2.19
CA HIS A 70 1.04 -10.15 -3.41
C HIS A 70 0.06 -10.39 -4.57
N SER A 71 0.18 -9.63 -5.66
CA SER A 71 -0.67 -9.78 -6.84
C SER A 71 0.04 -10.37 -8.07
N GLY A 72 1.35 -10.61 -7.98
CA GLY A 72 2.14 -11.15 -9.09
C GLY A 72 2.02 -12.67 -9.24
N THR A 73 2.83 -13.23 -10.14
CA THR A 73 2.75 -14.65 -10.55
C THR A 73 3.42 -15.65 -9.60
N ALA A 74 4.06 -15.21 -8.53
CA ALA A 74 4.62 -16.12 -7.53
C ALA A 74 3.56 -17.10 -7.00
N ALA A 75 3.96 -18.35 -6.75
CA ALA A 75 3.04 -19.38 -6.27
C ALA A 75 2.80 -19.25 -4.75
N ASP A 76 3.85 -18.90 -4.00
CA ASP A 76 3.83 -18.78 -2.55
C ASP A 76 4.10 -17.35 -2.10
N VAL A 77 3.43 -16.90 -1.04
CA VAL A 77 3.59 -15.54 -0.49
C VAL A 77 5.04 -15.27 -0.06
N SER A 78 5.74 -16.28 0.44
CA SER A 78 7.14 -16.21 0.88
C SER A 78 8.15 -15.99 -0.26
N ASP A 79 7.74 -16.17 -1.51
CA ASP A 79 8.61 -15.85 -2.65
C ASP A 79 8.78 -14.34 -2.87
N CYS A 80 7.93 -13.54 -2.22
CA CYS A 80 7.85 -12.09 -2.37
C CYS A 80 7.91 -11.32 -1.03
N TRP A 81 7.63 -11.97 0.11
CA TRP A 81 7.57 -11.38 1.46
C TRP A 81 8.54 -12.02 2.46
#